data_AF-A0A519D3U6-F1
#
_entry.id   AF-A0A519D3U6-F1
#
_cell.length_a   1.000
_cell.length_b   1.000
_cell.length_c   1.000
_cell.angle_alpha   90.00
_cell.angle_beta   90.00
_cell.angle_gamma   90.00
#
_symmetry.space_group_name_H-M   'P 1'
#
loop_
_entity.id
_entity.type
_entity.pdbx_description
1 polymer ?
#
loop_
_entity_poly.entity_id
_entity_poly.type
_entity_poly.pdbx_seq_one_letter_code
_entity_poly.pdbx_strand_id
1 'polypeptide(L)'
;MKEALLHLHGDIMRLPFSPVILPWHEDLVDEPKLISEFIIQYMHKDRNELLPVLEDKYASREYVKSKGACNVINLFHWTEKKPIRLPWDKLPQRCVIKTNHWSGDGIFIIDDGEEPIGGVKKDMAIQEIYRVVRNNRDQDGNKWSNRKIERKLNRLVKKYYPFLYEWAVRNIDPRGVLVEELLLNKKGEIPDDIKVHCFSGKAGFIQYERGKFTSVRQNLHHPITGEVITQTENLKWPGIEEITNLKDELGEDFFKKIVNTAEKLAKDVPYVRVDLFLVDSEIYFGEFTLYPRSGEKQSKEWEELGGKLWKEGLDRS
;
A
#
# COMPACT_ATOMS: atom_id res chain seq x y z
N MET A 1 7.42 20.57 26.71
CA MET A 1 7.25 19.11 26.54
C MET A 1 7.36 18.75 25.06
N LYS A 2 8.60 18.82 24.57
CA LYS A 2 9.09 18.39 23.26
C LYS A 2 10.36 17.61 23.62
N GLU A 3 10.27 16.29 23.64
CA GLU A 3 11.32 15.28 23.86
C GLU A 3 10.52 13.95 23.97
N ALA A 4 10.80 12.85 23.27
CA ALA A 4 12.09 12.34 22.85
C ALA A 4 12.00 11.67 21.46
N LEU A 5 12.84 12.16 20.56
CA LEU A 5 13.34 11.51 19.36
C LEU A 5 14.83 11.26 19.63
N LEU A 6 15.37 10.14 19.12
CA LEU A 6 16.75 9.65 19.20
C LEU A 6 17.14 8.85 20.46
N HIS A 7 17.31 7.54 20.28
CA HIS A 7 18.64 6.90 20.37
C HIS A 7 18.60 5.47 19.84
N LEU A 8 19.19 5.26 18.66
CA LEU A 8 19.85 4.00 18.27
C LEU A 8 21.12 4.40 17.50
N HIS A 9 22.24 4.48 18.22
CA HIS A 9 23.58 4.61 17.64
C HIS A 9 24.15 3.19 17.48
N GLY A 10 24.24 2.76 16.24
CA GLY A 10 25.19 1.77 15.76
C GLY A 10 25.63 2.27 14.39
N ASP A 11 26.92 2.56 14.24
CA ASP A 11 27.50 3.27 13.09
C ASP A 11 27.27 2.53 11.76
N ILE A 12 26.17 2.86 11.08
CA ILE A 12 26.04 2.60 9.65
C ILE A 12 26.78 3.72 8.93
N MET A 13 28.03 3.49 8.56
CA MET A 13 28.73 4.33 7.57
C MET A 13 27.94 4.31 6.26
N ARG A 14 27.11 5.34 6.07
CA ARG A 14 26.26 5.53 4.88
C ARG A 14 27.10 6.09 3.73
N LEU A 15 27.49 5.24 2.79
CA LEU A 15 27.83 5.74 1.46
C LEU A 15 26.54 6.25 0.80
N PRO A 16 26.52 7.44 0.18
CA PRO A 16 25.30 8.13 -0.28
C PRO A 16 24.52 7.44 -1.41
N PHE A 17 24.92 6.22 -1.82
CA PHE A 17 24.38 5.47 -2.95
C PHE A 17 24.15 3.98 -2.70
N SER A 18 24.41 3.47 -1.48
CA SER A 18 24.15 2.06 -1.20
C SER A 18 22.65 1.82 -0.98
N PRO A 19 22.08 0.78 -1.60
CA PRO A 19 20.71 0.40 -1.31
C PRO A 19 20.58 -0.02 0.16
N VAL A 20 19.40 0.20 0.73
CA VAL A 20 19.08 -0.11 2.12
C VAL A 20 18.90 -1.62 2.26
N ILE A 21 19.63 -2.19 3.21
CA ILE A 21 19.45 -3.55 3.72
C ILE A 21 19.02 -3.40 5.17
N LEU A 22 17.87 -3.95 5.53
CA LEU A 22 17.40 -3.95 6.92
C LEU A 22 18.05 -5.13 7.67
N PRO A 23 18.29 -5.03 8.99
CA PRO A 23 19.01 -6.07 9.74
C PRO A 23 18.45 -7.48 9.54
N TRP A 24 17.12 -7.61 9.50
CA TRP A 24 16.44 -8.90 9.33
C TRP A 24 16.38 -9.40 7.88
N HIS A 25 16.79 -8.60 6.90
CA HIS A 25 16.82 -9.06 5.50
C HIS A 25 17.84 -10.16 5.26
N GLU A 26 18.86 -10.27 6.12
CA GLU A 26 19.90 -11.29 6.00
C GLU A 26 19.67 -12.49 6.93
N ASP A 27 18.60 -12.45 7.75
CA ASP A 27 18.19 -13.51 8.66
C ASP A 27 17.43 -14.63 7.92
N LEU A 28 18.09 -15.28 6.96
CA LEU A 28 17.52 -16.42 6.23
C LEU A 28 17.45 -17.66 7.13
N VAL A 29 16.24 -18.22 7.25
CA VAL A 29 15.99 -19.48 7.95
C VAL A 29 15.66 -20.59 6.96
N ASP A 30 16.28 -21.78 7.10
CA ASP A 30 16.07 -22.89 6.16
C ASP A 30 14.63 -23.43 6.20
N GLU A 31 14.03 -23.45 7.40
CA GLU A 31 12.66 -23.89 7.64
C GLU A 31 11.79 -22.72 8.15
N PRO A 32 11.26 -21.85 7.27
CA PRO A 32 10.43 -20.73 7.67
C PRO A 32 9.13 -21.21 8.32
N LYS A 33 8.77 -20.56 9.43
CA LYS A 33 7.55 -20.82 10.21
C LYS A 33 6.68 -19.58 10.38
N LEU A 34 7.27 -18.40 10.32
CA LEU A 34 6.60 -17.11 10.45
C LEU A 34 6.44 -16.43 9.08
N ILE A 35 5.40 -15.62 8.90
CA ILE A 35 5.19 -14.92 7.63
C ILE A 35 6.37 -14.00 7.26
N SER A 36 7.00 -13.33 8.23
CA SER A 36 8.21 -12.52 7.97
C SER A 36 9.33 -13.37 7.37
N GLU A 37 9.59 -14.54 7.92
CA GLU A 37 10.61 -15.49 7.42
C GLU A 37 10.30 -15.93 5.99
N PHE A 38 9.03 -16.22 5.68
CA PHE A 38 8.59 -16.50 4.31
C PHE A 38 8.78 -15.30 3.38
N ILE A 39 8.48 -14.07 3.83
CA ILE A 39 8.68 -12.85 3.04
C ILE A 39 10.17 -12.64 2.76
N ILE A 40 11.06 -12.87 3.74
CA ILE A 40 12.51 -12.78 3.53
C ILE A 40 12.97 -13.84 2.53
N GLN A 41 12.50 -15.08 2.65
CA GLN A 41 12.74 -16.10 1.63
C GLN A 41 12.23 -15.69 0.24
N TYR A 42 11.05 -15.06 0.18
CA TYR A 42 10.41 -14.61 -1.06
C TYR A 42 11.22 -13.50 -1.75
N MET A 43 11.78 -12.55 -0.98
CA MET A 43 12.72 -11.56 -1.49
C MET A 43 13.99 -12.19 -2.07
N HIS A 44 14.55 -13.19 -1.40
CA HIS A 44 15.84 -13.78 -1.79
C HIS A 44 15.76 -14.77 -2.94
N LYS A 45 14.74 -15.63 -2.94
CA LYS A 45 14.70 -16.83 -3.80
C LYS A 45 13.78 -16.69 -5.01
N ASP A 46 12.69 -15.97 -4.91
CA ASP A 46 11.71 -15.90 -6.00
C ASP A 46 12.16 -14.91 -7.08
N ARG A 47 12.01 -15.29 -8.35
CA ARG A 47 12.34 -14.48 -9.54
C ARG A 47 11.22 -14.52 -10.59
N ASN A 48 9.99 -14.80 -10.17
CA ASN A 48 8.82 -14.81 -11.04
C ASN A 48 8.65 -13.43 -11.71
N GLU A 49 8.67 -13.40 -13.04
CA GLU A 49 8.60 -12.18 -13.84
C GLU A 49 7.27 -11.43 -13.68
N LEU A 50 6.25 -12.06 -13.11
CA LEU A 50 5.00 -11.40 -12.74
C LEU A 50 5.17 -10.42 -11.57
N LEU A 51 6.14 -10.64 -10.67
CA LEU A 51 6.26 -9.85 -9.43
C LEU A 51 6.52 -8.35 -9.68
N PRO A 52 7.44 -7.94 -10.57
CA PRO A 52 7.58 -6.54 -10.95
C PRO A 52 6.31 -5.93 -11.55
N VAL A 53 5.53 -6.72 -12.31
CA VAL A 53 4.27 -6.25 -12.93
C VAL A 53 3.23 -5.96 -11.85
N LEU A 54 3.14 -6.79 -10.81
CA LEU A 54 2.20 -6.59 -9.71
C LEU A 54 2.57 -5.36 -8.86
N GLU A 55 3.85 -5.18 -8.54
CA GLU A 55 4.34 -4.02 -7.77
C GLU A 55 4.29 -2.69 -8.55
N ASP A 56 4.31 -2.74 -9.88
CA ASP A 56 4.16 -1.55 -10.71
C ASP A 56 2.71 -1.02 -10.67
N LYS A 57 2.53 0.13 -10.01
CA LYS A 57 1.22 0.80 -9.86
C LYS A 57 0.55 1.18 -11.20
N TYR A 58 1.31 1.24 -12.29
CA TYR A 58 0.78 1.44 -13.63
C TYR A 58 0.54 0.10 -14.34
N ALA A 59 1.54 -0.79 -14.43
CA ALA A 59 1.42 -2.04 -15.19
C ALA A 59 0.41 -3.03 -14.58
N SER A 60 0.31 -3.09 -13.25
CA SER A 60 -0.66 -3.93 -12.52
C SER A 60 -2.11 -3.66 -12.93
N ARG A 61 -2.42 -2.46 -13.43
CA ARG A 61 -3.77 -2.09 -13.88
C ARG A 61 -4.27 -2.98 -15.01
N GLU A 62 -3.41 -3.31 -15.97
CA GLU A 62 -3.77 -4.20 -17.08
C GLU A 62 -3.94 -5.64 -16.59
N TYR A 63 -3.09 -6.09 -15.66
CA TYR A 63 -3.27 -7.39 -15.00
C TYR A 63 -4.64 -7.47 -14.30
N VAL A 64 -5.00 -6.46 -13.50
CA VAL A 64 -6.30 -6.42 -12.79
C VAL A 64 -7.48 -6.42 -13.75
N LYS A 65 -7.41 -5.63 -14.83
CA LYS A 65 -8.43 -5.64 -15.89
C LYS A 65 -8.59 -7.03 -16.52
N SER A 66 -7.48 -7.71 -16.81
CA SER A 66 -7.50 -9.06 -17.41
C SER A 66 -8.19 -10.10 -16.51
N LYS A 67 -8.17 -9.90 -15.20
CA LYS A 67 -8.87 -10.77 -14.23
C LYS A 67 -10.35 -10.44 -14.08
N GLY A 68 -10.78 -9.23 -14.46
CA GLY A 68 -12.17 -8.78 -14.37
C GLY A 68 -12.75 -8.88 -12.95
N ALA A 69 -11.93 -8.65 -11.93
CA ALA A 69 -12.30 -8.88 -10.52
C ALA A 69 -12.92 -7.65 -9.84
N CYS A 70 -12.46 -6.45 -10.19
CA CYS A 70 -12.92 -5.19 -9.62
C CYS A 70 -12.64 -4.01 -10.57
N ASN A 71 -13.07 -2.82 -10.16
CA ASN A 71 -12.81 -1.61 -10.92
C ASN A 71 -11.33 -1.20 -10.80
N VAL A 72 -10.79 -0.62 -11.87
CA VAL A 72 -9.50 0.05 -11.84
C VAL A 72 -9.75 1.56 -11.84
N ILE A 73 -9.11 2.27 -10.92
CA ILE A 73 -9.25 3.73 -10.75
C ILE A 73 -9.03 4.46 -12.07
N ASN A 74 -9.87 5.44 -12.42
CA ASN A 74 -9.73 6.15 -13.69
C ASN A 74 -8.36 6.84 -13.79
N LEU A 75 -7.73 6.76 -14.97
CA LEU A 75 -6.40 7.32 -15.22
C LEU A 75 -6.51 8.53 -16.14
N PHE A 76 -6.11 9.70 -15.64
CA PHE A 76 -6.12 10.95 -16.41
C PHE A 76 -4.83 11.13 -17.22
N HIS A 77 -3.70 10.65 -16.70
CA HIS A 77 -2.42 10.81 -17.36
C HIS A 77 -1.41 9.72 -16.97
N TRP A 78 -0.56 9.34 -17.91
CA TRP A 78 0.64 8.54 -17.67
C TRP A 78 1.78 9.12 -18.50
N THR A 79 2.99 9.19 -17.92
CA THR A 79 4.20 9.56 -18.65
C THR A 79 5.45 8.98 -18.00
N GLU A 80 6.29 8.37 -18.83
CA GLU A 80 7.68 8.03 -18.54
C GLU A 80 8.67 9.03 -19.17
N LYS A 81 8.17 9.97 -19.98
CA LYS A 81 8.98 10.92 -20.72
C LYS A 81 9.67 11.88 -19.75
N LYS A 82 11.00 11.89 -19.79
CA LYS A 82 11.84 12.78 -18.98
C LYS A 82 12.23 14.03 -19.76
N PRO A 83 12.25 15.23 -19.14
CA PRO A 83 11.80 15.49 -17.77
C PRO A 83 10.28 15.35 -17.63
N ILE A 84 9.82 14.91 -16.45
CA ILE A 84 8.39 14.83 -16.11
C ILE A 84 7.80 16.24 -16.20
N ARG A 85 6.78 16.37 -17.06
CA ARG A 85 5.95 17.55 -17.25
C ARG A 85 4.49 17.09 -17.27
N LEU A 86 3.70 17.58 -16.33
CA LEU A 86 2.28 17.22 -16.25
C LEU A 86 1.43 18.25 -16.99
N PRO A 87 0.34 17.83 -17.66
CA PRO A 87 -0.56 18.73 -18.37
C PRO A 87 -1.53 19.40 -17.37
N TRP A 88 -1.01 20.23 -16.45
CA TRP A 88 -1.77 20.80 -15.32
C TRP A 88 -3.05 21.53 -15.72
N ASP A 89 -3.07 22.14 -16.90
CA ASP A 89 -4.22 22.82 -17.50
C ASP A 89 -5.36 21.88 -17.90
N LYS A 90 -5.08 20.58 -18.02
CA LYS A 90 -6.02 19.53 -18.41
C LYS A 90 -6.36 18.56 -17.28
N LEU A 91 -5.66 18.65 -16.15
CA LEU A 91 -5.94 17.79 -15.00
C LEU A 91 -7.17 18.31 -14.25
N PRO A 92 -7.99 17.41 -13.68
CA PRO A 92 -9.09 17.83 -12.82
C PRO A 92 -8.57 18.51 -11.56
N GLN A 93 -9.44 19.29 -10.92
CA GLN A 93 -9.17 19.95 -9.64
C GLN A 93 -8.85 18.96 -8.51
N ARG A 94 -9.29 17.71 -8.62
CA ARG A 94 -8.97 16.64 -7.69
C ARG A 94 -8.35 15.45 -8.40
N CYS A 95 -7.15 15.06 -7.98
CA CYS A 95 -6.47 13.88 -8.50
C CYS A 95 -5.38 13.39 -7.54
N VAL A 96 -4.94 12.15 -7.75
CA VAL A 96 -3.75 11.59 -7.10
C VAL A 96 -2.63 11.51 -8.12
N ILE A 97 -1.48 12.11 -7.81
CA ILE A 97 -0.27 12.03 -8.61
C ILE A 97 0.71 11.13 -7.88
N LYS A 98 1.14 10.04 -8.51
CA LYS A 98 2.09 9.09 -7.93
C LYS A 98 3.09 8.58 -8.96
N THR A 99 4.29 8.24 -8.52
CA THR A 99 5.24 7.46 -9.33
C THR A 99 4.88 5.98 -9.28
N ASN A 100 5.15 5.22 -10.33
CA ASN A 100 4.76 3.80 -10.38
C ASN A 100 5.55 2.88 -9.43
N HIS A 101 6.81 3.19 -9.15
CA HIS A 101 7.79 2.31 -8.49
C HIS A 101 8.24 2.81 -7.10
N TRP A 102 7.60 3.83 -6.55
CA TRP A 102 7.98 4.46 -5.28
C TRP A 102 6.81 4.46 -4.32
N SER A 103 7.10 4.46 -3.03
CA SER A 103 6.12 4.60 -1.96
C SER A 103 6.33 5.89 -1.19
N GLY A 104 5.28 6.37 -0.55
CA GLY A 104 5.34 7.55 0.30
C GLY A 104 5.58 8.87 -0.42
N ASP A 105 6.75 9.47 -0.24
CA ASP A 105 7.05 10.88 -0.58
C ASP A 105 6.98 11.25 -2.07
N GLY A 106 6.59 10.29 -2.91
CA GLY A 106 6.23 10.43 -4.32
C GLY A 106 4.73 10.52 -4.59
N ILE A 107 3.86 10.54 -3.57
CA ILE A 107 2.41 10.62 -3.71
C ILE A 107 1.91 12.01 -3.29
N PHE A 108 1.19 12.67 -4.20
CA PHE A 108 0.53 13.95 -4.00
C PHE A 108 -0.97 13.79 -4.25
N ILE A 109 -1.79 14.30 -3.34
CA ILE A 109 -3.23 14.38 -3.46
C ILE A 109 -3.54 15.84 -3.76
N ILE A 110 -3.96 16.14 -4.97
CA ILE A 110 -4.41 17.48 -5.34
C ILE A 110 -5.87 17.59 -4.92
N ASP A 111 -6.19 18.60 -4.11
CA ASP A 111 -7.53 18.90 -3.64
C ASP A 111 -7.87 20.39 -3.84
N ASP A 112 -7.99 20.79 -5.10
CA ASP A 112 -8.39 22.15 -5.50
C ASP A 112 -9.89 22.25 -5.84
N GLY A 113 -10.71 21.31 -5.34
CA GLY A 113 -12.17 21.38 -5.47
C GLY A 113 -12.79 22.53 -4.66
N GLU A 114 -14.06 22.86 -4.89
CA GLU A 114 -14.75 23.97 -4.20
C GLU A 114 -14.62 23.87 -2.67
N GLU A 115 -15.01 22.72 -2.12
CA GLU A 115 -14.81 22.40 -0.71
C GLU A 115 -13.55 21.53 -0.51
N PRO A 116 -12.88 21.60 0.64
CA PRO A 116 -11.84 20.64 1.00
C PRO A 116 -12.40 19.22 1.09
N ILE A 117 -11.59 18.21 0.78
CA ILE A 117 -11.96 16.82 1.09
C ILE A 117 -12.17 16.62 2.59
N GLY A 118 -13.21 15.87 2.94
CA GLY A 118 -13.51 15.51 4.32
C GLY A 118 -12.47 14.54 4.89
N GLY A 119 -12.33 14.52 6.21
CA GLY A 119 -11.46 13.55 6.89
C GLY A 119 -9.95 13.83 6.79
N VAL A 120 -9.54 15.04 6.40
CA VAL A 120 -8.13 15.45 6.39
C VAL A 120 -7.86 16.32 7.61
N LYS A 121 -7.21 15.75 8.63
CA LYS A 121 -6.73 16.51 9.79
C LYS A 121 -5.39 17.18 9.49
N LYS A 122 -5.08 18.28 10.18
CA LYS A 122 -3.77 18.94 10.07
C LYS A 122 -2.66 18.03 10.63
N ASP A 123 -2.95 17.36 11.74
CA ASP A 123 -2.12 16.38 12.45
C ASP A 123 -2.32 14.95 11.92
N MET A 124 -2.19 14.74 10.61
CA MET A 124 -2.35 13.40 10.02
C MET A 124 -1.33 12.41 10.59
N ALA A 125 -1.76 11.17 10.85
CA ALA A 125 -0.85 10.09 11.26
C ALA A 125 0.26 9.76 10.23
N ILE A 126 0.10 10.17 8.96
CA ILE A 126 0.97 9.84 7.82
C ILE A 126 1.60 11.09 7.17
N GLN A 127 1.69 12.19 7.94
CA GLN A 127 2.12 13.53 7.51
C GLN A 127 3.35 13.58 6.59
N GLU A 128 4.40 12.82 6.87
CA GLU A 128 5.65 12.91 6.11
C GLU A 128 5.57 12.23 4.74
N ILE A 129 4.65 11.28 4.62
CA ILE A 129 4.56 10.30 3.53
C ILE A 129 3.65 10.84 2.43
N TYR A 130 2.51 11.42 2.77
CA TYR A 130 1.53 11.94 1.81
C TYR A 130 1.37 13.46 1.90
N ARG A 131 1.14 14.09 0.75
CA ARG A 131 0.90 15.53 0.67
C ARG A 131 -0.46 15.80 0.09
N VAL A 132 -1.36 16.34 0.90
CA VAL A 132 -2.64 16.88 0.43
C VAL A 132 -2.40 18.33 0.07
N VAL A 133 -2.34 18.63 -1.22
CA VAL A 133 -2.03 19.95 -1.76
C VAL A 133 -3.32 20.64 -2.19
N ARG A 134 -3.62 21.78 -1.56
CA ARG A 134 -4.73 22.65 -1.86
C ARG A 134 -4.23 24.08 -2.01
N ASN A 135 -4.61 24.76 -3.09
CA ASN A 135 -4.20 26.13 -3.40
C ASN A 135 -2.67 26.32 -3.31
N ASN A 136 -1.92 25.39 -3.90
CA ASN A 136 -0.44 25.34 -3.87
C ASN A 136 0.17 25.25 -2.45
N ARG A 137 -0.55 24.73 -1.46
CA ARG A 137 -0.03 24.49 -0.11
C ARG A 137 -0.38 23.09 0.37
N ASP A 138 0.56 22.44 1.04
CA ASP A 138 0.26 21.17 1.73
C ASP A 138 -0.48 21.40 3.05
N GLN A 139 -0.86 20.31 3.71
CA GLN A 139 -1.55 20.34 5.01
C GLN A 139 -0.81 21.12 6.11
N ASP A 140 0.51 21.24 6.00
CA ASP A 140 1.36 21.99 6.94
C ASP A 140 1.49 23.48 6.56
N GLY A 141 0.89 23.88 5.44
CA GLY A 141 0.96 25.23 4.89
C GLY A 141 2.21 25.49 4.05
N ASN A 142 3.06 24.48 3.79
CA ASN A 142 4.24 24.64 2.95
C ASN A 142 3.83 24.84 1.49
N LYS A 143 4.50 25.77 0.80
CA LYS A 143 4.22 26.01 -0.63
C LYS A 143 4.66 24.83 -1.50
N TRP A 144 3.73 24.34 -2.32
CA TRP A 144 3.90 23.29 -3.33
C TRP A 144 3.32 23.75 -4.67
N SER A 145 4.12 24.48 -5.44
CA SER A 145 3.76 24.79 -6.82
C SER A 145 3.89 23.57 -7.73
N ASN A 146 3.15 23.55 -8.83
CA ASN A 146 3.25 22.57 -9.91
C ASN A 146 4.70 22.24 -10.29
N ARG A 147 5.55 23.28 -10.44
CA ARG A 147 6.99 23.11 -10.74
C ARG A 147 7.77 22.44 -9.61
N LYS A 148 7.41 22.66 -8.35
CA LYS A 148 8.05 22.00 -7.20
C LYS A 148 7.67 20.52 -7.14
N ILE A 149 6.42 20.18 -7.42
CA ILE A 149 5.93 18.80 -7.56
C ILE A 149 6.69 18.09 -8.68
N GLU A 150 6.72 18.67 -9.89
CA GLU A 150 7.47 18.11 -11.04
C GLU A 150 8.96 17.89 -10.72
N ARG A 151 9.61 18.82 -10.00
CA ARG A 151 11.02 18.65 -9.60
C ARG A 151 11.21 17.47 -8.65
N LYS A 152 10.29 17.25 -7.70
CA LYS A 152 10.32 16.09 -6.80
C LYS A 152 10.14 14.80 -7.59
N LEU A 153 9.12 14.74 -8.44
CA LEU A 153 8.85 13.58 -9.30
C LEU A 153 10.04 13.26 -10.21
N ASN A 154 10.62 14.26 -10.88
CA ASN A 154 11.83 14.11 -11.71
C ASN A 154 13.03 13.56 -10.95
N ARG A 155 13.14 13.82 -9.64
CA ARG A 155 14.19 13.25 -8.79
C ARG A 155 13.89 11.79 -8.47
N LEU A 156 12.64 11.46 -8.17
CA LEU A 156 12.22 10.12 -7.78
C LEU A 156 12.31 9.13 -8.96
N VAL A 157 11.80 9.48 -10.14
CA VAL A 157 11.85 8.59 -11.34
C VAL A 157 13.25 8.28 -11.88
N LYS A 158 14.29 8.89 -11.30
CA LYS A 158 15.70 8.61 -11.58
C LYS A 158 16.33 7.66 -10.57
N LYS A 159 15.64 7.35 -9.47
CA LYS A 159 16.15 6.50 -8.40
C LYS A 159 15.60 5.09 -8.55
N TYR A 160 16.39 4.14 -8.07
CA TYR A 160 15.91 2.80 -7.76
C TYR A 160 15.20 2.85 -6.41
N TYR A 161 14.16 2.03 -6.23
CA TYR A 161 13.55 1.82 -4.92
C TYR A 161 14.64 1.49 -3.88
N PRO A 162 14.60 2.09 -2.67
CA PRO A 162 15.76 2.13 -1.80
C PRO A 162 16.12 0.77 -1.21
N PHE A 163 15.16 -0.11 -0.98
CA PHE A 163 15.40 -1.42 -0.36
C PHE A 163 15.97 -2.41 -1.39
N LEU A 164 17.14 -3.00 -1.09
CA LEU A 164 17.85 -3.88 -2.02
C LEU A 164 17.05 -5.14 -2.35
N TYR A 165 16.51 -5.78 -1.31
CA TYR A 165 15.87 -7.09 -1.40
C TYR A 165 14.42 -7.04 -1.88
N GLU A 166 13.80 -5.85 -1.95
CA GLU A 166 12.54 -5.62 -2.64
C GLU A 166 12.75 -5.51 -4.16
N TRP A 167 13.35 -6.57 -4.72
CA TRP A 167 13.85 -6.59 -6.09
C TRP A 167 12.74 -6.37 -7.12
N ALA A 168 11.51 -6.84 -6.87
CA ALA A 168 10.39 -6.70 -7.78
C ALA A 168 10.07 -5.22 -8.04
N VAL A 169 9.91 -4.43 -6.97
CA VAL A 169 9.71 -2.96 -7.05
C VAL A 169 10.95 -2.29 -7.65
N ARG A 170 12.14 -2.72 -7.24
CA ARG A 170 13.41 -2.11 -7.66
C ARG A 170 13.67 -2.27 -9.16
N ASN A 171 13.19 -3.36 -9.76
CA ASN A 171 13.35 -3.69 -11.17
C ASN A 171 12.25 -3.12 -12.06
N ILE A 172 11.28 -2.39 -11.51
CA ILE A 172 10.28 -1.69 -12.31
C ILE A 172 10.96 -0.71 -13.29
N ASP A 173 10.71 -0.95 -14.57
CA ASP A 173 11.09 -0.14 -15.72
C ASP A 173 10.01 -0.32 -16.80
N PRO A 174 9.50 0.75 -17.45
CA PRO A 174 9.88 2.15 -17.29
C PRO A 174 9.40 2.80 -15.98
N ARG A 175 10.19 3.72 -15.43
CA ARG A 175 9.81 4.55 -14.27
C ARG A 175 9.14 5.84 -14.71
N GLY A 176 7.88 5.99 -14.35
CA GLY A 176 7.03 7.09 -14.76
C GLY A 176 6.16 7.65 -13.65
N VAL A 177 5.26 8.55 -14.05
CA VAL A 177 4.26 9.19 -13.20
C VAL A 177 2.89 8.93 -13.79
N LEU A 178 1.97 8.51 -12.92
CA LEU A 178 0.55 8.42 -13.21
C LEU A 178 -0.22 9.50 -12.44
N VAL A 179 -1.28 9.99 -13.08
CA VAL A 179 -2.29 10.86 -12.47
C VAL A 179 -3.62 10.13 -12.58
N GLU A 180 -4.20 9.80 -11.44
CA GLU A 180 -5.44 9.03 -11.33
C GLU A 180 -6.51 9.79 -10.55
N GLU A 181 -7.73 9.29 -10.63
CA GLU A 181 -8.87 9.78 -9.87
C GLU A 181 -8.63 9.69 -8.36
N LEU A 182 -8.95 10.78 -7.66
CA LEU A 182 -9.08 10.77 -6.22
C LEU A 182 -10.45 10.20 -5.86
N LEU A 183 -10.48 8.95 -5.41
CA LEU A 183 -11.70 8.29 -4.95
C LEU A 183 -12.21 8.95 -3.68
N LEU A 184 -13.50 9.31 -3.68
CA LEU A 184 -14.23 9.84 -2.53
C LEU A 184 -15.56 9.10 -2.41
N ASN A 185 -16.04 8.89 -1.19
CA ASN A 185 -17.39 8.38 -0.96
C ASN A 185 -18.44 9.47 -1.23
N LYS A 186 -19.74 9.12 -1.16
CA LYS A 186 -20.85 10.09 -1.31
C LYS A 186 -20.83 11.26 -0.33
N LYS A 187 -20.10 11.16 0.78
CA LYS A 187 -19.92 12.23 1.77
C LYS A 187 -18.73 13.14 1.45
N GLY A 188 -17.99 12.87 0.38
CA GLY A 188 -16.78 13.61 0.01
C GLY A 188 -15.56 13.28 0.87
N GLU A 189 -15.58 12.12 1.55
CA GLU A 189 -14.50 11.65 2.43
C GLU A 189 -13.66 10.58 1.72
N ILE A 190 -12.43 10.41 2.20
CA ILE A 190 -11.51 9.38 1.74
C ILE A 190 -12.04 7.99 2.16
N PRO A 191 -12.11 7.01 1.23
CA PRO A 191 -12.59 5.67 1.53
C PRO A 191 -11.67 4.93 2.50
N ASP A 192 -12.24 3.98 3.23
CA ASP A 192 -11.50 3.07 4.10
C ASP A 192 -10.58 2.15 3.27
N ASP A 193 -9.45 1.78 3.86
CA ASP A 193 -8.49 0.86 3.26
C ASP A 193 -8.81 -0.57 3.71
N ILE A 194 -8.98 -1.49 2.74
CA ILE A 194 -9.09 -2.93 3.03
C ILE A 194 -7.96 -3.67 2.33
N LYS A 195 -7.17 -4.41 3.11
CA LYS A 195 -5.99 -5.11 2.59
C LYS A 195 -6.13 -6.59 2.87
N VAL A 196 -6.27 -7.37 1.81
CA VAL A 196 -6.48 -8.81 1.93
C VAL A 196 -5.13 -9.51 1.72
N HIS A 197 -4.68 -10.25 2.72
CA HIS A 197 -3.48 -11.08 2.60
C HIS A 197 -3.87 -12.40 1.97
N CYS A 198 -3.33 -12.67 0.79
CA CYS A 198 -3.62 -13.88 0.03
C CYS A 198 -2.40 -14.80 -0.02
N PHE A 199 -2.64 -16.09 0.21
CA PHE A 199 -1.65 -17.16 0.21
C PHE A 199 -2.08 -18.20 -0.82
N SER A 200 -1.28 -18.37 -1.88
CA SER A 200 -1.57 -19.28 -3.01
C SER A 200 -2.98 -19.09 -3.58
N GLY A 201 -3.34 -17.84 -3.86
CA GLY A 201 -4.66 -17.46 -4.38
C GLY A 201 -5.82 -17.51 -3.39
N LYS A 202 -5.58 -17.77 -2.09
CA LYS A 202 -6.63 -17.83 -1.06
C LYS A 202 -6.49 -16.73 -0.02
N ALA A 203 -7.61 -16.10 0.34
CA ALA A 203 -7.61 -15.09 1.39
C ALA A 203 -7.31 -15.75 2.74
N GLY A 204 -6.30 -15.23 3.42
CA GLY A 204 -5.86 -15.71 4.74
C GLY A 204 -6.42 -14.87 5.87
N PHE A 205 -6.30 -13.55 5.75
CA PHE A 205 -6.88 -12.58 6.68
C PHE A 205 -7.03 -11.21 6.01
N ILE A 206 -7.92 -10.40 6.57
CA ILE A 206 -8.25 -9.06 6.08
C ILE A 206 -7.76 -8.04 7.11
N GLN A 207 -6.94 -7.08 6.70
CA GLN A 207 -6.76 -5.83 7.45
C GLN A 207 -7.83 -4.85 7.04
N TYR A 208 -8.52 -4.33 8.04
CA TYR A 208 -9.42 -3.22 7.86
C TYR A 208 -8.87 -2.00 8.58
N GLU A 209 -8.61 -0.94 7.84
CA GLU A 209 -8.05 0.32 8.34
C GLU A 209 -9.04 1.46 8.13
N ARG A 210 -9.36 2.16 9.24
CA ARG A 210 -10.19 3.38 9.23
C ARG A 210 -9.38 4.60 9.60
N GLY A 211 -9.84 5.77 9.16
CA GLY A 211 -9.30 7.05 9.61
C GLY A 211 -8.02 7.47 8.88
N LYS A 212 -7.85 7.08 7.62
CA LYS A 212 -6.77 7.62 6.75
C LYS A 212 -6.76 9.16 6.81
N PHE A 213 -5.58 9.75 6.96
CA PHE A 213 -5.38 11.19 7.19
C PHE A 213 -5.97 11.78 8.49
N THR A 214 -6.48 10.94 9.38
CA THR A 214 -6.84 11.31 10.75
C THR A 214 -6.06 10.45 11.76
N SER A 215 -6.76 9.72 12.61
CA SER A 215 -6.23 8.76 13.58
C SER A 215 -6.48 7.36 13.05
N VAL A 216 -5.45 6.76 12.46
CA VAL A 216 -5.58 5.43 11.86
C VAL A 216 -5.83 4.39 12.94
N ARG A 217 -6.85 3.56 12.72
CA ARG A 217 -7.17 2.39 13.54
C ARG A 217 -7.24 1.15 12.66
N GLN A 218 -6.89 -0.01 13.18
CA GLN A 218 -6.78 -1.24 12.40
C GLN A 218 -7.24 -2.47 13.18
N ASN A 219 -8.05 -3.31 12.55
CA ASN A 219 -8.31 -4.67 12.99
C ASN A 219 -7.88 -5.70 11.92
N LEU A 220 -7.61 -6.92 12.37
CA LEU A 220 -7.55 -8.10 11.52
C LEU A 220 -8.86 -8.85 11.59
N HIS A 221 -9.29 -9.43 10.48
CA HIS A 221 -10.52 -10.21 10.40
C HIS A 221 -10.33 -11.52 9.66
N HIS A 222 -11.01 -12.57 10.13
CA HIS A 222 -11.05 -13.86 9.46
C HIS A 222 -11.83 -13.73 8.13
N PRO A 223 -11.31 -14.23 6.99
CA PRO A 223 -11.88 -13.98 5.66
C PRO A 223 -13.15 -14.79 5.35
N ILE A 224 -13.72 -15.46 6.35
CA ILE A 224 -14.90 -16.33 6.21
C ILE A 224 -15.93 -15.94 7.28
N THR A 225 -15.54 -15.96 8.55
CA THR A 225 -16.44 -15.61 9.66
C THR A 225 -16.59 -14.10 9.84
N GLY A 226 -15.61 -13.30 9.41
CA GLY A 226 -15.55 -11.86 9.63
C GLY A 226 -15.11 -11.46 11.04
N GLU A 227 -14.93 -12.42 11.94
CA GLU A 227 -14.53 -12.18 13.33
C GLU A 227 -13.16 -11.52 13.43
N VAL A 228 -13.01 -10.63 14.42
CA VAL A 228 -11.71 -10.03 14.73
C VAL A 228 -10.69 -11.10 15.13
N ILE A 229 -9.49 -11.02 14.57
CA ILE A 229 -8.32 -11.78 15.01
C ILE A 229 -7.56 -10.90 16.00
N THR A 230 -7.52 -11.35 17.26
CA THR A 230 -6.81 -10.66 18.34
C THR A 230 -5.33 -10.54 18.02
N GLN A 231 -4.74 -9.40 18.38
CA GLN A 231 -3.32 -9.12 18.24
C GLN A 231 -2.80 -8.60 19.58
N THR A 232 -1.79 -9.24 20.14
CA THR A 232 -1.35 -8.95 21.52
C THR A 232 -0.15 -8.01 21.62
N GLU A 233 0.65 -7.88 20.57
CA GLU A 233 1.90 -7.10 20.58
C GLU A 233 2.23 -6.47 19.23
N ASN A 234 3.22 -5.55 19.20
CA ASN A 234 3.77 -4.93 17.99
C ASN A 234 2.73 -4.35 17.01
N LEU A 235 1.62 -3.85 17.57
CA LEU A 235 0.56 -3.19 16.83
C LEU A 235 1.07 -1.89 16.22
N LYS A 236 0.92 -1.75 14.90
CA LYS A 236 1.19 -0.49 14.21
C LYS A 236 0.16 0.59 14.60
N TRP A 237 -1.10 0.19 14.73
CA TRP A 237 -2.23 1.06 14.99
C TRP A 237 -3.12 0.48 16.08
N PRO A 238 -3.83 1.33 16.86
CA PRO A 238 -4.83 0.87 17.81
C PRO A 238 -6.00 0.16 17.10
N GLY A 239 -6.68 -0.73 17.83
CA GLY A 239 -7.84 -1.48 17.34
C GLY A 239 -9.07 -0.62 17.08
N ILE A 240 -10.02 -1.17 16.32
CA ILE A 240 -11.36 -0.59 16.09
C ILE A 240 -12.34 -1.31 17.01
N GLU A 241 -12.60 -0.75 18.20
CA GLU A 241 -13.42 -1.39 19.24
C GLU A 241 -14.88 -1.59 18.81
N GLU A 242 -15.40 -0.68 17.97
CA GLU A 242 -16.78 -0.71 17.52
C GLU A 242 -17.08 -1.79 16.46
N ILE A 243 -16.05 -2.42 15.86
CA ILE A 243 -16.21 -3.48 14.85
C ILE A 243 -15.63 -4.78 15.37
N THR A 244 -16.50 -5.65 15.87
CA THR A 244 -16.15 -7.00 16.34
C THR A 244 -16.28 -8.07 15.24
N ASN A 245 -17.07 -7.79 14.19
CA ASN A 245 -17.22 -8.63 13.03
C ASN A 245 -17.36 -7.78 11.75
N LEU A 246 -16.43 -7.94 10.81
CA LEU A 246 -16.39 -7.18 9.56
C LEU A 246 -17.45 -7.65 8.55
N LYS A 247 -17.84 -8.94 8.60
CA LYS A 247 -18.91 -9.47 7.75
C LYS A 247 -20.25 -8.84 8.12
N ASP A 248 -20.49 -8.63 9.42
CA ASP A 248 -21.70 -7.97 9.91
C ASP A 248 -21.70 -6.48 9.56
N GLU A 249 -20.57 -5.78 9.71
CA GLU A 249 -20.41 -4.36 9.36
C GLU A 249 -20.63 -4.10 7.86
N LEU A 250 -20.05 -4.94 6.98
CA LEU A 250 -20.10 -4.74 5.53
C LEU A 250 -21.30 -5.40 4.85
N GLY A 251 -21.99 -6.30 5.55
CA GLY A 251 -22.98 -7.20 4.99
C GLY A 251 -22.37 -8.39 4.24
N GLU A 252 -23.05 -9.53 4.32
CA GLU A 252 -22.54 -10.82 3.85
C GLU A 252 -22.14 -10.83 2.36
N ASP A 253 -22.97 -10.28 1.48
CA ASP A 253 -22.72 -10.32 0.04
C ASP A 253 -21.52 -9.44 -0.35
N PHE A 254 -21.41 -8.25 0.25
CA PHE A 254 -20.30 -7.36 -0.04
C PHE A 254 -18.98 -7.87 0.55
N PHE A 255 -19.02 -8.43 1.77
CA PHE A 255 -17.88 -9.14 2.37
C PHE A 255 -17.38 -10.28 1.48
N LYS A 256 -18.29 -11.14 0.98
CA LYS A 256 -17.94 -12.21 0.03
C LYS A 256 -17.38 -11.65 -1.28
N LYS A 257 -17.93 -10.54 -1.80
CA LYS A 257 -17.44 -9.86 -3.01
C LYS A 257 -15.98 -9.41 -2.84
N ILE A 258 -15.63 -8.85 -1.68
CA ILE A 258 -14.26 -8.42 -1.34
C ILE A 258 -13.29 -9.61 -1.34
N VAL A 259 -13.63 -10.67 -0.60
CA VAL A 259 -12.80 -11.87 -0.49
C VAL A 259 -12.58 -12.50 -1.88
N ASN A 260 -13.66 -12.71 -2.64
CA ASN A 260 -13.59 -13.27 -3.98
C ASN A 260 -12.77 -12.41 -4.96
N THR A 261 -12.85 -11.09 -4.82
CA THR A 261 -12.04 -10.15 -5.62
C THR A 261 -10.56 -10.38 -5.36
N ALA A 262 -10.15 -10.38 -4.10
CA ALA A 262 -8.75 -10.56 -3.72
C ALA A 262 -8.20 -11.93 -4.15
N GLU A 263 -8.97 -13.02 -3.94
CA GLU A 263 -8.57 -14.37 -4.36
C GLU A 263 -8.35 -14.46 -5.88
N LYS A 264 -9.23 -13.86 -6.68
CA LYS A 264 -9.07 -13.84 -8.15
C LYS A 264 -7.81 -13.11 -8.60
N LEU A 265 -7.46 -12.03 -7.91
CA LEU A 265 -6.27 -11.23 -8.23
C LEU A 265 -4.97 -11.91 -7.79
N ALA A 266 -4.99 -12.67 -6.70
CA ALA A 266 -3.82 -13.30 -6.09
C ALA A 266 -3.48 -14.70 -6.62
N LYS A 267 -4.22 -15.22 -7.63
CA LYS A 267 -4.15 -16.62 -8.06
C LYS A 267 -2.76 -17.08 -8.55
N ASP A 268 -1.96 -16.18 -9.11
CA ASP A 268 -0.75 -16.54 -9.87
C ASP A 268 0.56 -16.36 -9.07
N VAL A 269 0.45 -16.18 -7.74
CA VAL A 269 1.61 -15.95 -6.85
C VAL A 269 1.44 -16.68 -5.52
N PRO A 270 2.56 -17.12 -4.87
CA PRO A 270 2.49 -17.82 -3.60
C PRO A 270 1.97 -16.92 -2.47
N TYR A 271 2.23 -15.63 -2.56
CA TYR A 271 1.75 -14.63 -1.62
C TYR A 271 1.67 -13.24 -2.26
N VAL A 272 0.61 -12.52 -1.91
CA VAL A 272 0.48 -11.08 -2.17
C VAL A 272 -0.55 -10.48 -1.22
N ARG A 273 -0.31 -9.26 -0.76
CA ARG A 273 -1.35 -8.41 -0.16
C ARG A 273 -2.04 -7.61 -1.26
N VAL A 274 -3.36 -7.70 -1.33
CA VAL A 274 -4.19 -6.96 -2.28
C VAL A 274 -4.86 -5.81 -1.54
N ASP A 275 -4.48 -4.58 -1.89
CA ASP A 275 -5.05 -3.36 -1.31
C ASP A 275 -6.22 -2.92 -2.17
N LEU A 276 -7.38 -2.74 -1.56
CA LEU A 276 -8.62 -2.32 -2.22
C LEU A 276 -9.17 -1.08 -1.52
N PHE A 277 -9.83 -0.23 -2.30
CA PHE A 277 -10.65 0.86 -1.79
C PHE A 277 -12.12 0.47 -1.86
N LEU A 278 -12.82 0.67 -0.74
CA LEU A 278 -14.27 0.49 -0.66
C LEU A 278 -14.94 1.84 -0.84
N VAL A 279 -15.56 2.06 -2.00
CA VAL A 279 -16.25 3.31 -2.32
C VAL A 279 -17.73 3.01 -2.47
N ASP A 280 -18.49 3.35 -1.44
CA ASP A 280 -19.91 3.00 -1.30
C ASP A 280 -20.16 1.49 -1.47
N SER A 281 -20.68 1.05 -2.62
CA SER A 281 -20.97 -0.37 -2.93
C SER A 281 -20.04 -0.97 -3.99
N GLU A 282 -18.99 -0.23 -4.34
CA GLU A 282 -18.03 -0.60 -5.36
C GLU A 282 -16.64 -0.86 -4.78
N ILE A 283 -15.90 -1.74 -5.46
CA ILE A 283 -14.55 -2.13 -5.08
C ILE A 283 -13.61 -1.63 -6.17
N TYR A 284 -12.60 -0.87 -5.75
CA TYR A 284 -11.54 -0.40 -6.62
C TYR A 284 -10.20 -1.02 -6.21
N PHE A 285 -9.42 -1.44 -7.20
CA PHE A 285 -8.04 -1.85 -6.96
C PHE A 285 -7.17 -0.68 -6.54
N GLY A 286 -6.43 -0.84 -5.45
CA GLY A 286 -5.45 0.12 -4.96
C GLY A 286 -4.03 -0.22 -5.42
N GLU A 287 -3.45 -1.27 -4.84
CA GLU A 287 -2.13 -1.78 -5.21
C GLU A 287 -1.95 -3.26 -4.81
N PHE A 288 -0.95 -3.92 -5.40
CA PHE A 288 -0.39 -5.14 -4.83
C PHE A 288 0.77 -4.77 -3.92
N THR A 289 1.03 -5.60 -2.91
CA THR A 289 2.23 -5.51 -2.08
C THR A 289 2.73 -6.91 -1.77
N LEU A 290 3.90 -7.25 -2.31
CA LEU A 290 4.58 -8.53 -2.12
C LEU A 290 5.39 -8.56 -0.82
N TYR A 291 5.89 -7.40 -0.41
CA TYR A 291 6.84 -7.25 0.70
C TYR A 291 6.32 -6.30 1.78
N PRO A 292 5.17 -6.56 2.42
CA PRO A 292 4.61 -5.65 3.41
C PRO A 292 5.60 -5.43 4.55
N ARG A 293 5.77 -4.14 4.93
CA ARG A 293 6.75 -3.67 5.93
C ARG A 293 8.19 -4.14 5.67
N SER A 294 8.54 -4.46 4.43
CA SER A 294 9.87 -4.99 4.09
C SER A 294 10.23 -6.24 4.92
N GLY A 295 9.24 -7.07 5.27
CA GLY A 295 9.42 -8.29 6.07
C GLY A 295 9.62 -8.07 7.57
N GLU A 296 9.37 -6.86 8.09
CA GLU A 296 9.42 -6.60 9.54
C GLU A 296 8.34 -7.41 10.27
N LYS A 297 8.74 -8.07 11.37
CA LYS A 297 7.84 -8.85 12.23
C LYS A 297 6.72 -7.98 12.81
N GLN A 298 5.52 -8.55 12.86
CA GLN A 298 4.33 -7.93 13.44
C GLN A 298 3.91 -8.62 14.74
N SER A 299 2.63 -8.58 15.08
CA SER A 299 2.08 -9.31 16.23
C SER A 299 2.33 -10.80 16.08
N LYS A 300 2.50 -11.51 17.21
CA LYS A 300 2.68 -12.96 17.23
C LYS A 300 1.58 -13.68 16.44
N GLU A 301 0.33 -13.29 16.63
CA GLU A 301 -0.83 -13.92 15.98
C GLU A 301 -0.77 -13.75 14.46
N TRP A 302 -0.35 -12.57 13.98
CA TRP A 302 -0.13 -12.31 12.57
C TRP A 302 0.97 -13.19 12.00
N GLU A 303 2.10 -13.25 12.69
CA GLU A 303 3.28 -13.98 12.24
C GLU A 303 3.02 -15.49 12.14
N GLU A 304 2.43 -16.08 13.19
CA GLU A 304 2.11 -17.49 13.27
C GLU A 304 0.99 -17.89 12.30
N LEU A 305 -0.10 -17.11 12.22
CA LEU A 305 -1.20 -17.39 11.30
C LEU A 305 -0.74 -17.29 9.85
N GLY A 306 -0.04 -16.22 9.49
CA GLY A 306 0.45 -16.02 8.13
C GLY A 306 1.46 -17.07 7.71
N GLY A 307 2.38 -17.47 8.61
CA GLY A 307 3.34 -18.53 8.33
C GLY A 307 2.68 -19.90 8.15
N LYS A 308 1.69 -20.24 8.98
CA LYS A 308 0.87 -21.45 8.82
C LYS A 308 0.17 -21.47 7.46
N LEU A 309 -0.52 -20.38 7.10
CA LEU A 309 -1.29 -20.29 5.85
C LEU A 309 -0.38 -20.33 4.61
N TRP A 310 0.81 -19.74 4.68
CA TRP A 310 1.79 -19.83 3.61
C TRP A 310 2.24 -21.26 3.39
N LYS A 311 2.58 -21.98 4.47
CA LYS A 311 2.97 -23.39 4.40
C LYS A 311 1.86 -24.27 3.83
N GLU A 312 0.62 -24.10 4.30
CA GLU A 312 -0.56 -24.80 3.75
C GLU A 312 -0.81 -24.48 2.27
N GLY A 313 -0.46 -23.27 1.81
CA GLY A 313 -0.47 -22.90 0.40
C GLY A 313 0.50 -23.72 -0.43
N LEU A 314 1.77 -23.78 0.02
CA LEU A 314 2.84 -24.54 -0.64
C LEU A 314 2.55 -26.05 -0.67
N ASP A 315 1.98 -26.60 0.40
CA ASP A 315 1.62 -28.02 0.45
C ASP A 315 0.49 -28.41 -0.53
N ARG A 316 -0.25 -27.43 -1.08
CA ARG A 316 -1.35 -27.64 -2.03
C ARG A 316 -0.96 -27.40 -3.50
N SER A 317 0.18 -26.78 -3.77
CA SER A 317 0.64 -26.35 -5.10
C SER A 317 1.53 -27.38 -5.78
#